data_AF-A0A381Y2F4-F1
#
_entry.id   AF-A0A381Y2F4-F1
#
_cell.length_a   1.000
_cell.length_b   1.000
_cell.length_c   1.000
_cell.angle_alpha   90.00
_cell.angle_beta   90.00
_cell.angle_gamma   90.00
#
_symmetry.space_group_name_H-M   'P 1'
#
loop_
_entity.id
_entity.type
_entity.pdbx_description
1 polymer ?
#
loop_
_entity_poly.entity_id
_entity_poly.type
_entity_poly.pdbx_seq_one_letter_code
_entity_poly.pdbx_strand_id
1 'polypeptide(L)'
;MKTADSAFSKKISTKWEIPTLLRAFFVIALLYLFLTGVELLGGGFKNLGKDLVDGLFEGVSNPVGGLFVGLLATVLVQSSSVSTSVIVGLVAAGVVNTGDAVPMIMGANLGTTVTNTLASLGHVRHDIEFKRAFAAATVHDFFNILAVIVFLPIELITGYLSSTATWLTDTLIGSSGSDFKSPLKQAVKLPAKWVKELLSGMGSHGDVKGVLMIVIGLLFIFISLA
;
A
#
# COMPACT_ATOMS: atom_id res chain seq x y z
N MET A 1 -43.20 -12.74 -33.04
CA MET A 1 -42.47 -11.60 -32.43
C MET A 1 -41.38 -12.08 -31.48
N LYS A 2 -40.50 -13.00 -31.92
CA LYS A 2 -39.37 -13.59 -31.16
C LYS A 2 -38.06 -13.60 -31.95
N THR A 3 -38.09 -13.03 -33.16
CA THR A 3 -37.00 -13.11 -34.15
C THR A 3 -36.29 -11.78 -34.37
N ALA A 4 -36.77 -10.67 -33.79
CA ALA A 4 -36.14 -9.35 -33.88
C ALA A 4 -35.22 -9.04 -32.67
N ASP A 5 -35.57 -9.51 -31.47
CA ASP A 5 -34.79 -9.25 -30.24
C ASP A 5 -33.45 -10.01 -30.19
N SER A 6 -33.37 -11.19 -30.81
CA SER A 6 -32.13 -11.97 -30.83
C SER A 6 -31.05 -11.38 -31.76
N ALA A 7 -31.47 -10.62 -32.77
CA ALA A 7 -30.55 -9.91 -33.67
C ALA A 7 -30.05 -8.59 -33.07
N PHE A 8 -30.84 -7.95 -32.20
CA PHE A 8 -30.47 -6.70 -31.53
C PHE A 8 -29.51 -6.94 -30.35
N SER A 9 -29.73 -8.00 -29.57
CA SER A 9 -28.87 -8.37 -28.43
C SER A 9 -27.44 -8.77 -28.84
N LYS A 10 -27.25 -9.33 -30.04
CA LYS A 10 -25.94 -9.80 -30.52
C LYS A 10 -24.98 -8.66 -30.94
N LYS A 11 -25.47 -7.42 -31.08
CA LYS A 11 -24.71 -6.29 -31.62
C LYS A 11 -24.03 -5.41 -30.57
N ILE A 12 -24.23 -5.68 -29.28
CA ILE A 12 -23.70 -4.87 -28.14
C ILE A 12 -22.80 -5.70 -27.21
N SER A 13 -22.16 -6.75 -27.72
CA SER A 13 -21.19 -7.55 -26.96
C SER A 13 -19.87 -7.69 -27.72
N THR A 14 -19.27 -6.58 -28.13
CA THR A 14 -17.84 -6.53 -28.37
C THR A 14 -17.13 -6.38 -27.02
N LYS A 15 -17.01 -7.49 -26.29
CA LYS A 15 -16.04 -7.56 -25.19
C LYS A 15 -14.66 -7.45 -25.83
N TRP A 16 -14.06 -6.27 -25.74
CA TRP A 16 -12.66 -6.06 -26.05
C TRP A 16 -11.84 -6.85 -25.02
N GLU A 17 -11.61 -8.13 -25.27
CA GLU A 17 -10.74 -8.92 -24.42
C GLU A 17 -9.30 -8.54 -24.71
N ILE A 18 -8.70 -7.78 -23.79
CA ILE A 18 -7.27 -7.47 -23.84
C ILE A 18 -6.53 -8.82 -23.87
N PRO A 19 -5.64 -9.07 -24.84
CA PRO A 19 -4.91 -10.33 -24.94
C PRO A 19 -4.06 -10.56 -23.70
N THR A 20 -3.93 -11.82 -23.26
CA THR A 20 -3.23 -12.20 -22.02
C THR A 20 -1.80 -11.66 -21.94
N LEU A 21 -1.08 -11.64 -23.07
CA LEU A 21 0.27 -11.09 -23.14
C LEU A 21 0.31 -9.59 -22.85
N LEU A 22 -0.67 -8.84 -23.36
CA LEU A 22 -0.75 -7.40 -23.12
C LEU A 22 -1.13 -7.09 -21.67
N ARG A 23 -1.98 -7.93 -21.06
CA ARG A 23 -2.27 -7.84 -19.61
C ARG A 23 -1.02 -8.12 -18.77
N ALA A 24 -0.28 -9.17 -19.10
CA ALA A 24 0.96 -9.51 -18.40
C ALA A 24 1.98 -8.37 -18.49
N PHE A 25 2.15 -7.79 -19.68
CA PHE A 25 3.00 -6.61 -19.87
C PHE A 25 2.53 -5.43 -19.00
N PHE A 26 1.23 -5.16 -18.96
CA PHE A 26 0.68 -4.08 -18.15
C PHE A 26 0.92 -4.29 -16.65
N VAL A 27 0.75 -5.51 -16.14
CA VAL A 27 1.04 -5.85 -14.74
C VAL A 27 2.52 -5.63 -14.42
N ILE A 28 3.42 -6.06 -15.30
CA ILE A 28 4.87 -5.84 -15.11
C ILE A 28 5.18 -4.33 -15.12
N ALA A 29 4.55 -3.55 -15.98
CA ALA A 29 4.73 -2.10 -16.04
C ALA A 29 4.23 -1.41 -14.75
N LEU A 30 3.08 -1.82 -14.21
CA LEU A 30 2.57 -1.30 -12.93
C LEU A 30 3.46 -1.69 -11.75
N LEU A 31 3.97 -2.93 -11.71
CA LEU A 31 4.93 -3.35 -10.70
C LEU A 31 6.24 -2.54 -10.80
N TYR A 32 6.71 -2.26 -12.01
CA TYR A 32 7.88 -1.41 -12.21
C TYR A 32 7.64 0.03 -11.74
N LEU A 33 6.44 0.58 -11.98
CA LEU A 33 6.03 1.89 -11.49
C LEU A 33 5.94 1.91 -9.95
N PHE A 34 5.33 0.89 -9.35
CA PHE A 34 5.25 0.70 -7.90
C PHE A 34 6.65 0.75 -7.26
N LEU A 35 7.57 -0.08 -7.76
CA LEU A 35 8.93 -0.17 -7.23
C LEU A 35 9.73 1.12 -7.45
N THR A 36 9.47 1.84 -8.54
CA THR A 36 10.02 3.20 -8.75
C THR A 36 9.51 4.17 -7.69
N GLY A 37 8.22 4.10 -7.34
CA GLY A 37 7.64 4.89 -6.26
C GLY A 37 8.31 4.61 -4.91
N VAL A 38 8.60 3.35 -4.59
CA VAL A 38 9.34 2.95 -3.37
C VAL A 38 10.76 3.53 -3.33
N GLU A 39 11.51 3.50 -4.44
CA GLU A 39 12.85 4.11 -4.52
C GLU A 39 12.80 5.65 -4.38
N LEU A 40 11.73 6.29 -4.88
CA LEU A 40 11.50 7.72 -4.70
C LEU A 40 11.16 8.08 -3.26
N LEU A 41 10.35 7.28 -2.57
CA LEU A 41 10.08 7.43 -1.14
C LEU A 41 11.39 7.40 -0.35
N GLY A 42 12.18 6.33 -0.49
CA GLY A 42 13.45 6.21 0.23
C GLY A 42 14.45 7.31 -0.11
N GLY A 43 14.47 7.78 -1.36
CA GLY A 43 15.24 8.95 -1.74
C GLY A 43 14.72 10.26 -1.14
N GLY A 44 13.40 10.42 -1.00
CA GLY A 44 12.75 11.62 -0.50
C GLY A 44 12.97 11.79 1.00
N PHE A 45 12.75 10.72 1.78
CA PHE A 45 13.04 10.72 3.22
C PHE A 45 14.51 10.96 3.53
N LYS A 46 15.44 10.46 2.71
CA LYS A 46 16.88 10.76 2.85
C LYS A 46 17.24 12.22 2.54
N ASN A 47 16.42 12.92 1.78
CA ASN A 47 16.60 14.34 1.47
C ASN A 47 15.83 15.25 2.44
N LEU A 48 15.00 14.70 3.33
CA LEU A 48 14.40 15.44 4.44
C LEU A 48 15.41 15.58 5.58
N GLY A 49 15.40 16.73 6.25
CA GLY A 49 16.13 16.95 7.48
C GLY A 49 15.76 15.92 8.55
N LYS A 50 16.78 15.48 9.31
CA LYS A 50 16.63 14.48 10.37
C LYS A 50 15.58 14.88 11.41
N ASP A 51 15.49 16.16 11.75
CA ASP A 51 14.51 16.68 12.72
C ASP A 51 13.06 16.55 12.22
N LEU A 52 12.82 16.70 10.91
CA LEU A 52 11.48 16.52 10.32
C LEU A 52 11.08 15.04 10.27
N VAL A 53 12.04 14.15 9.98
CA VAL A 53 11.81 12.71 10.01
C VAL A 53 11.54 12.25 11.44
N ASP A 54 12.41 12.63 12.38
CA ASP A 54 12.28 12.24 13.78
C ASP A 54 10.93 12.75 14.36
N GLY A 55 10.53 13.99 14.09
CA GLY A 55 9.24 14.53 14.52
C GLY A 55 7.99 13.89 13.88
N LEU A 56 8.10 13.34 12.66
CA LEU A 56 7.02 12.57 12.02
C LEU A 56 6.81 11.20 12.67
N PHE A 57 7.88 10.59 13.19
CA PHE A 57 7.86 9.22 13.71
C PHE A 57 7.88 9.13 15.24
N GLU A 58 8.12 10.23 15.96
CA GLU A 58 8.07 10.30 17.44
C GLU A 58 6.68 9.94 18.00
N GLY A 59 5.61 10.23 17.27
CA GLY A 59 4.24 9.84 17.62
C GLY A 59 3.87 8.38 17.29
N VAL A 60 4.73 7.69 16.53
CA VAL A 60 4.50 6.35 15.97
C VAL A 60 5.19 5.26 16.79
N SER A 61 6.10 5.62 17.70
CA SER A 61 6.91 4.68 18.51
C SER A 61 6.07 3.84 19.49
N ASN A 62 4.81 4.19 19.71
CA ASN A 62 3.86 3.35 20.42
C ASN A 62 3.17 2.40 19.41
N PRO A 63 3.19 1.07 19.61
CA PRO A 63 2.48 0.11 18.76
C PRO A 63 0.99 0.43 18.56
N VAL A 64 0.31 1.01 19.58
CA VAL A 64 -1.07 1.47 19.45
C VAL A 64 -1.16 2.67 18.50
N GLY A 65 -0.19 3.58 18.56
CA GLY A 65 -0.05 4.68 17.61
C GLY A 65 0.16 4.16 16.18
N GLY A 66 1.04 3.17 16.00
CA GLY A 66 1.22 2.47 14.72
C GLY A 66 -0.08 1.86 14.19
N LEU A 67 -0.86 1.18 15.04
CA LEU A 67 -2.19 0.65 14.70
C LEU A 67 -3.12 1.76 14.18
N PHE A 68 -3.21 2.89 14.88
CA PHE A 68 -4.05 4.00 14.45
C PHE A 68 -3.56 4.66 13.17
N VAL A 69 -2.24 4.79 12.98
CA VAL A 69 -1.66 5.33 11.74
C VAL A 69 -2.09 4.46 10.55
N GLY A 70 -1.96 3.13 10.67
CA GLY A 70 -2.41 2.20 9.63
C GLY A 70 -3.92 2.27 9.37
N LEU A 71 -4.71 2.32 10.45
CA LEU A 71 -6.17 2.43 10.35
C LEU A 71 -6.58 3.71 9.63
N LEU A 72 -6.03 4.86 10.05
CA LEU A 72 -6.34 6.15 9.46
C LEU A 72 -5.86 6.23 8.01
N ALA A 73 -4.69 5.67 7.69
CA ALA A 73 -4.21 5.57 6.31
C ALA A 73 -5.23 4.81 5.43
N THR A 74 -5.70 3.64 5.86
CA THR A 74 -6.73 2.90 5.12
C THR A 74 -8.05 3.64 5.05
N VAL A 75 -8.49 4.30 6.11
CA VAL A 75 -9.75 5.06 6.10
C VAL A 75 -9.66 6.25 5.14
N LEU A 76 -8.53 6.93 5.05
CA LEU A 76 -8.35 8.06 4.13
C LEU A 76 -8.24 7.59 2.67
N VAL A 77 -7.51 6.49 2.44
CA VAL A 77 -7.26 5.95 1.11
C VAL A 77 -8.42 5.06 0.61
N GLN A 78 -9.26 4.56 1.52
CA GLN A 78 -10.33 3.59 1.27
C GLN A 78 -9.87 2.27 0.62
N SER A 79 -8.56 1.98 0.67
CA SER A 79 -7.98 0.74 0.16
C SER A 79 -6.88 0.26 1.11
N SER A 80 -7.14 -0.88 1.74
CA SER A 80 -6.17 -1.51 2.63
C SER A 80 -4.97 -2.06 1.87
N SER A 81 -5.15 -2.57 0.64
CA SER A 81 -4.03 -3.05 -0.19
C SER A 81 -3.06 -1.93 -0.56
N VAL A 82 -3.57 -0.74 -0.89
CA VAL A 82 -2.75 0.44 -1.14
C VAL A 82 -2.00 0.85 0.14
N SER A 83 -2.72 0.90 1.26
CA SER A 83 -2.14 1.33 2.55
C SER A 83 -1.04 0.38 3.04
N THR A 84 -1.28 -0.95 2.99
CA THR A 84 -0.26 -1.95 3.34
C THR A 84 0.93 -1.90 2.39
N SER A 85 0.71 -1.65 1.09
CA SER A 85 1.79 -1.56 0.11
C SER A 85 2.66 -0.33 0.32
N VAL A 86 2.07 0.81 0.72
CA VAL A 86 2.81 2.00 1.13
C VAL A 86 3.64 1.70 2.38
N ILE A 87 3.06 1.07 3.41
CA ILE A 87 3.79 0.69 4.63
C ILE A 87 4.98 -0.21 4.31
N VAL A 88 4.78 -1.25 3.48
CA VAL A 88 5.87 -2.13 3.01
C VAL A 88 6.92 -1.35 2.22
N GLY A 89 6.50 -0.38 1.39
CA GLY A 89 7.39 0.53 0.68
C GLY A 89 8.25 1.38 1.64
N LEU A 90 7.67 1.86 2.74
CA LEU A 90 8.38 2.61 3.78
C LEU A 90 9.42 1.73 4.52
N VAL A 91 9.09 0.45 4.75
CA VAL A 91 10.05 -0.53 5.30
C VAL A 91 11.18 -0.79 4.32
N ALA A 92 10.88 -1.01 3.03
CA ALA A 92 11.88 -1.22 1.99
C ALA A 92 12.79 0.01 1.77
N ALA A 93 12.25 1.20 2.02
CA ALA A 93 12.99 2.46 2.02
C ALA A 93 13.88 2.67 3.26
N GLY A 94 13.70 1.87 4.31
CA GLY A 94 14.40 1.98 5.59
C GLY A 94 13.90 3.11 6.48
N VAL A 95 12.68 3.59 6.25
CA VAL A 95 12.06 4.72 6.97
C VAL A 95 11.30 4.24 8.19
N VAL A 96 10.63 3.09 8.06
CA VAL A 96 9.89 2.43 9.12
C VAL A 96 10.54 1.09 9.40
N ASN A 97 10.80 0.77 10.67
CA ASN A 97 11.37 -0.52 11.03
C ASN A 97 10.29 -1.62 10.96
N THR A 98 10.71 -2.87 10.76
CA THR A 98 9.80 -4.01 10.68
C THR A 98 8.90 -4.14 11.90
N GLY A 99 9.42 -3.84 13.11
CA GLY A 99 8.64 -3.85 14.35
C GLY A 99 7.48 -2.85 14.36
N ASP A 100 7.73 -1.62 13.89
CA ASP A 100 6.70 -0.56 13.84
C ASP A 100 5.69 -0.81 12.72
N ALA A 101 6.14 -1.43 11.62
CA ALA A 101 5.29 -1.74 10.47
C ALA A 101 4.23 -2.81 10.79
N VAL A 102 4.49 -3.74 11.72
CA VAL A 102 3.54 -4.82 12.05
C VAL A 102 2.23 -4.25 12.62
N PRO A 103 2.23 -3.42 13.69
CA PRO A 103 1.01 -2.75 14.15
C PRO A 103 0.37 -1.87 13.08
N MET A 104 1.15 -1.18 12.23
CA MET A 104 0.59 -0.40 11.12
C MET A 104 -0.16 -1.27 10.11
N ILE A 105 0.35 -2.46 9.76
CA ILE A 105 -0.34 -3.39 8.85
C ILE A 105 -1.62 -3.94 9.50
N MET A 106 -1.58 -4.28 10.79
CA MET A 106 -2.79 -4.67 11.54
C MET A 106 -3.84 -3.55 11.52
N GLY A 107 -3.39 -2.31 11.69
CA GLY A 107 -4.21 -1.12 11.60
C GLY A 107 -4.83 -0.94 10.22
N ALA A 108 -4.02 -1.09 9.18
CA ALA A 108 -4.47 -0.99 7.79
C ALA A 108 -5.55 -2.03 7.44
N ASN A 109 -5.41 -3.26 7.96
CA ASN A 109 -6.44 -4.29 7.83
C ASN A 109 -7.71 -3.92 8.61
N LEU A 110 -7.56 -3.43 9.84
CA LEU A 110 -8.68 -2.95 10.65
C LEU A 110 -9.43 -1.78 9.99
N GLY A 111 -8.73 -0.90 9.28
CA GLY A 111 -9.39 0.20 8.54
C GLY A 111 -10.36 -0.27 7.45
N THR A 112 -10.17 -1.47 6.89
CA THR A 112 -11.11 -2.06 5.91
C THR A 112 -12.52 -2.22 6.49
N THR A 113 -12.64 -2.35 7.81
CA THR A 113 -13.94 -2.47 8.48
C THR A 113 -14.80 -1.23 8.33
N VAL A 114 -14.17 -0.05 8.43
CA VAL A 114 -14.82 1.24 8.18
C VAL A 114 -15.25 1.32 6.72
N THR A 115 -14.38 0.94 5.77
CA THR A 115 -14.70 0.95 4.34
C THR A 115 -15.86 0.00 3.99
N ASN A 116 -15.86 -1.22 4.52
CA ASN A 116 -16.93 -2.19 4.28
C ASN A 116 -18.25 -1.74 4.87
N THR A 117 -18.23 -1.18 6.08
CA THR A 117 -19.42 -0.60 6.70
C THR A 117 -19.96 0.53 5.84
N LEU A 118 -19.13 1.48 5.40
CA LEU A 118 -19.54 2.58 4.51
C LEU A 118 -20.09 2.06 3.17
N ALA A 119 -19.44 1.07 2.55
CA ALA A 119 -19.90 0.45 1.31
C ALA A 119 -21.26 -0.25 1.47
N SER A 120 -21.49 -0.91 2.61
CA SER A 120 -22.77 -1.55 2.92
C SER A 120 -23.90 -0.52 3.07
N LEU A 121 -23.63 0.62 3.73
CA LEU A 121 -24.58 1.72 3.87
C LEU A 121 -24.97 2.34 2.52
N GLY A 122 -24.11 2.26 1.51
CA GLY A 122 -24.44 2.67 0.13
C GLY A 122 -25.65 1.91 -0.46
N HIS A 123 -25.96 0.72 0.05
CA HIS A 123 -27.06 -0.12 -0.41
C HIS A 123 -28.36 0.08 0.40
N VAL A 124 -28.40 1.03 1.34
CA VAL A 124 -29.53 1.23 2.28
C VAL A 124 -30.90 1.43 1.61
N ARG A 125 -30.94 1.80 0.33
CA ARG A 125 -32.17 1.96 -0.46
C ARG A 125 -32.72 0.66 -1.06
N HIS A 126 -31.96 -0.43 -1.02
CA HIS A 126 -32.35 -1.75 -1.53
C HIS A 126 -32.28 -2.79 -0.42
N ASP A 127 -33.43 -3.13 0.18
CA ASP A 127 -33.50 -3.94 1.40
C ASP A 127 -32.76 -5.29 1.34
N ILE A 128 -32.86 -6.00 0.21
CA ILE A 128 -32.23 -7.32 0.05
C ILE A 128 -30.71 -7.19 -0.11
N GLU A 129 -30.26 -6.19 -0.88
CA GLU A 129 -28.84 -5.93 -1.12
C GLU A 129 -28.16 -5.40 0.15
N PHE A 130 -28.81 -4.47 0.85
CA PHE A 130 -28.35 -3.95 2.14
C PHE A 130 -28.14 -5.06 3.16
N LYS A 131 -29.14 -5.93 3.37
CA LYS A 131 -29.03 -7.03 4.34
C LYS A 131 -27.85 -7.96 4.02
N ARG A 132 -27.62 -8.25 2.74
CA ARG A 132 -26.50 -9.09 2.29
C ARG A 132 -25.15 -8.40 2.47
N ALA A 133 -25.05 -7.15 2.02
CA ALA A 133 -23.82 -6.36 2.10
C ALA A 133 -23.43 -6.07 3.55
N PHE A 134 -24.40 -5.71 4.40
CA PHE A 134 -24.17 -5.43 5.82
C PHE A 134 -23.78 -6.69 6.60
N ALA A 135 -24.41 -7.84 6.33
CA ALA A 135 -24.01 -9.11 6.94
C ALA A 135 -22.59 -9.52 6.53
N ALA A 136 -22.23 -9.37 5.25
CA ALA A 136 -20.88 -9.65 4.76
C ALA A 136 -19.84 -8.71 5.39
N ALA A 137 -20.14 -7.40 5.46
CA ALA A 137 -19.29 -6.42 6.14
C ALA A 137 -19.09 -6.80 7.61
N THR A 138 -20.17 -7.08 8.33
CA THR A 138 -20.12 -7.44 9.76
C THR A 138 -19.23 -8.66 10.02
N VAL A 139 -19.36 -9.74 9.23
CA VAL A 139 -18.51 -10.93 9.40
C VAL A 139 -17.03 -10.62 9.16
N HIS A 140 -16.74 -9.83 8.13
CA HIS A 140 -15.38 -9.36 7.84
C HIS A 140 -14.84 -8.50 9.00
N ASP A 141 -15.69 -7.64 9.56
CA ASP A 141 -15.30 -6.71 10.62
C ASP A 141 -14.96 -7.44 11.91
N PHE A 142 -15.78 -8.42 12.30
CA PHE A 142 -15.48 -9.29 13.43
C PHE A 142 -14.18 -10.06 13.24
N PHE A 143 -13.92 -10.60 12.04
CA PHE A 143 -12.67 -11.30 11.76
C PHE A 143 -11.45 -10.39 11.95
N ASN A 144 -11.46 -9.16 11.40
CA ASN A 144 -10.35 -8.22 11.53
C ASN A 144 -10.16 -7.73 12.98
N ILE A 145 -11.25 -7.41 13.68
CA ILE A 145 -11.19 -6.97 15.07
C ILE A 145 -10.61 -8.07 15.96
N LEU A 146 -11.10 -9.30 15.81
CA LEU A 146 -10.58 -10.46 16.56
C LEU A 146 -9.11 -10.71 16.24
N ALA A 147 -8.71 -10.60 14.97
CA ALA A 147 -7.31 -10.72 14.58
C ALA A 147 -6.43 -9.70 15.32
N VAL A 148 -6.84 -8.43 15.38
CA VAL A 148 -6.09 -7.40 16.13
C VAL A 148 -6.07 -7.70 17.63
N ILE A 149 -7.22 -8.06 18.23
CA ILE A 149 -7.31 -8.38 19.66
C ILE A 149 -6.41 -9.56 20.06
N VAL A 150 -6.21 -10.52 19.16
CA VAL A 150 -5.37 -11.69 19.41
C VAL A 150 -3.91 -11.42 19.06
N PHE A 151 -3.63 -10.94 17.85
CA PHE A 151 -2.26 -10.82 17.36
C PHE A 151 -1.52 -9.61 17.91
N LEU A 152 -2.19 -8.48 18.21
CA LEU A 152 -1.48 -7.31 18.74
C LEU A 152 -0.90 -7.58 20.13
N PRO A 153 -1.64 -8.11 21.13
CA PRO A 153 -1.03 -8.44 22.43
C PRO A 153 0.06 -9.50 22.33
N ILE A 154 -0.10 -10.52 21.48
CA ILE A 154 0.94 -11.52 21.22
C ILE A 154 2.18 -10.83 20.67
N GLU A 155 2.03 -9.95 19.69
CA GLU A 155 3.15 -9.19 19.13
C GLU A 155 3.83 -8.31 20.19
N LEU A 156 3.06 -7.66 21.07
CA LEU A 156 3.62 -6.83 22.14
C LEU A 156 4.41 -7.63 23.17
N ILE A 157 4.00 -8.86 23.45
CA ILE A 157 4.64 -9.71 24.47
C ILE A 157 5.83 -10.47 23.88
N THR A 158 5.69 -11.01 22.68
CA THR A 158 6.65 -11.97 22.11
C THR A 158 7.41 -11.43 20.91
N GLY A 159 6.94 -10.36 20.26
CA GLY A 159 7.48 -9.87 19.00
C GLY A 159 7.48 -10.93 17.89
N TYR A 160 6.50 -11.84 17.89
CA TYR A 160 6.54 -13.05 17.05
C TYR A 160 6.50 -12.70 15.55
N LEU A 161 5.63 -11.78 15.15
CA LEU A 161 5.47 -11.38 13.76
C LEU A 161 6.65 -10.53 13.29
N SER A 162 7.12 -9.57 14.11
CA SER A 162 8.31 -8.77 13.76
C SER A 162 9.58 -9.62 13.69
N SER A 163 9.76 -10.57 14.61
CA SER A 163 10.91 -11.48 14.63
C SER A 163 10.92 -12.41 13.42
N THR A 164 9.77 -12.98 13.06
CA THR A 164 9.66 -13.86 11.88
C THR A 164 9.84 -13.07 10.58
N ALA A 165 9.32 -11.85 10.48
CA ALA A 165 9.52 -10.97 9.34
C ALA A 165 11.00 -10.57 9.18
N THR A 166 11.67 -10.25 10.29
CA THR A 166 13.11 -9.94 10.30
C THR A 166 13.94 -11.16 9.91
N TRP A 167 13.66 -12.33 10.51
CA TRP A 167 14.33 -13.59 10.16
C TRP A 167 14.18 -13.94 8.67
N LEU A 168 12.97 -13.76 8.11
CA LEU A 168 12.73 -14.01 6.69
C LEU A 168 13.53 -13.03 5.82
N THR A 169 13.56 -11.75 6.21
CA THR A 169 14.31 -10.71 5.51
C THR A 169 15.81 -11.00 5.54
N ASP A 170 16.36 -11.37 6.70
CA ASP A 170 17.77 -11.72 6.86
C ASP A 170 18.15 -12.99 6.08
N THR A 171 17.24 -13.96 6.00
CA THR A 171 17.44 -15.20 5.24
C THR A 171 17.44 -14.94 3.73
N LEU A 172 16.58 -14.03 3.26
CA LEU A 172 16.44 -13.71 1.82
C LEU A 172 17.48 -12.70 1.32
N ILE A 173 17.88 -11.75 2.16
CA ILE A 173 18.81 -10.66 1.79
C ILE A 173 20.24 -10.95 2.26
N GLY A 174 20.41 -11.85 3.24
CA GLY A 174 21.68 -12.24 3.85
C GLY A 174 22.03 -11.38 5.07
N SER A 175 22.41 -12.03 6.18
CA SER A 175 22.78 -11.39 7.47
C SER A 175 24.13 -10.65 7.45
N SER A 176 24.76 -10.52 6.29
CA SER A 176 26.05 -9.86 6.12
C SER A 176 25.91 -8.85 5.00
N GLY A 177 26.19 -7.57 5.28
CA GLY A 177 26.04 -6.42 4.40
C GLY A 177 26.87 -6.42 3.11
N SER A 178 26.93 -7.53 2.36
CA SER A 178 27.11 -7.46 0.93
C SER A 178 25.87 -6.78 0.36
N ASP A 179 26.04 -5.59 -0.20
CA ASP A 179 25.07 -4.92 -1.06
C ASP A 179 24.55 -5.94 -2.09
N PHE A 180 23.47 -6.66 -1.78
CA PHE A 180 22.75 -7.40 -2.80
C PHE A 180 22.18 -6.33 -3.71
N LYS A 181 22.93 -6.00 -4.77
CA LYS A 181 22.50 -5.08 -5.81
C LYS A 181 21.45 -5.79 -6.64
N SER A 182 20.27 -5.96 -6.05
CA SER A 182 19.09 -6.53 -6.68
C SER A 182 18.99 -5.96 -8.10
N PRO A 183 19.02 -6.80 -9.15
CA PRO A 183 18.87 -6.33 -10.52
C PRO A 183 17.65 -5.43 -10.70
N LEU A 184 16.61 -5.69 -9.89
CA LEU A 184 15.40 -4.89 -9.79
C LEU A 184 15.67 -3.49 -9.22
N LYS A 185 16.44 -3.38 -8.13
CA LYS A 185 16.85 -2.10 -7.53
C LYS A 185 17.68 -1.25 -8.48
N GLN A 186 18.49 -1.88 -9.33
CA GLN A 186 19.25 -1.18 -10.36
C GLN A 186 18.34 -0.66 -11.48
N ALA A 187 17.38 -1.46 -11.93
CA ALA A 187 16.42 -1.07 -12.96
C ALA A 187 15.59 0.15 -12.51
N VAL A 188 15.03 0.13 -11.29
CA VAL A 188 14.16 1.21 -10.80
C VAL A 188 14.89 2.49 -10.42
N LYS A 189 16.22 2.44 -10.26
CA LYS A 189 17.04 3.65 -10.06
C LYS A 189 17.05 4.57 -11.27
N LEU A 190 16.93 4.02 -12.49
CA LEU A 190 16.94 4.83 -13.71
C LEU A 190 15.75 5.82 -13.77
N PRO A 191 14.48 5.38 -13.69
CA PRO A 191 13.35 6.30 -13.69
C PRO A 191 13.33 7.18 -12.44
N ALA A 192 13.74 6.66 -11.28
CA ALA A 192 13.84 7.46 -10.07
C ALA A 192 14.88 8.60 -10.21
N LYS A 193 15.99 8.37 -10.91
CA LYS A 193 16.97 9.43 -11.22
C LYS A 193 16.39 10.49 -12.14
N TRP A 194 15.67 10.10 -13.19
CA TRP A 194 15.03 11.05 -14.10
C TRP A 194 14.07 11.96 -13.36
N VAL A 195 13.24 11.41 -12.47
CA VAL A 195 12.37 12.22 -11.60
C VAL A 195 13.18 13.16 -10.71
N LYS A 196 14.26 12.68 -10.09
CA LYS A 196 15.14 13.52 -9.25
C LYS A 196 15.79 14.66 -10.01
N GLU A 197 16.23 14.40 -11.25
CA GLU A 197 16.86 15.38 -12.14
C GLU A 197 15.86 16.44 -12.61
N LEU A 198 14.65 16.03 -12.99
CA LEU A 198 13.55 16.94 -13.32
C LEU A 198 13.22 17.87 -12.13
N LEU A 199 13.11 17.31 -10.92
CA LEU A 199 12.85 18.10 -9.72
C LEU A 199 13.96 19.11 -9.42
N SER A 200 15.23 18.73 -9.60
CA SER A 200 16.35 19.69 -9.46
C SER A 200 16.38 20.73 -10.57
N GLY A 201 16.02 20.36 -11.80
CA GLY A 201 15.90 21.29 -12.93
C GLY A 201 14.80 22.33 -12.73
N MET A 202 13.76 22.00 -11.96
CA MET A 202 12.71 22.93 -11.51
C MET A 202 13.13 23.80 -10.31
N GLY A 203 14.37 23.70 -9.84
CA GLY A 203 14.91 24.53 -8.75
C GLY A 203 14.61 24.02 -7.34
N SER A 204 14.06 22.81 -7.16
CA SER A 204 13.80 22.26 -5.81
C SER A 204 15.09 21.74 -5.16
N HIS A 205 15.38 22.24 -3.95
CA HIS A 205 16.56 21.88 -3.15
C HIS A 205 16.16 21.63 -1.69
N GLY A 206 16.94 20.80 -0.98
CA GLY A 206 16.72 20.47 0.43
C GLY A 206 15.38 19.77 0.68
N ASP A 207 14.71 20.13 1.78
CA ASP A 207 13.48 19.49 2.25
C ASP A 207 12.36 19.53 1.20
N VAL A 208 12.26 20.61 0.42
CA VAL A 208 11.23 20.75 -0.64
C VAL A 208 11.38 19.64 -1.68
N LYS A 209 12.61 19.31 -2.07
CA LYS A 209 12.87 18.19 -2.97
C LYS A 209 12.50 16.87 -2.31
N GLY A 210 12.82 16.69 -1.03
CA GLY A 210 12.43 15.52 -0.24
C GLY A 210 10.92 15.29 -0.21
N VAL A 211 10.15 16.32 0.13
CA VAL A 211 8.68 16.28 0.15
C VAL A 211 8.11 15.97 -1.24
N LEU A 212 8.58 16.65 -2.29
CA LEU A 212 8.10 16.40 -3.66
C LEU A 212 8.38 14.97 -4.12
N MET A 213 9.55 14.43 -3.80
CA MET A 213 9.88 13.03 -4.08
C MET A 213 8.97 12.06 -3.35
N ILE A 214 8.63 12.32 -2.09
CA ILE A 214 7.69 11.50 -1.33
C ILE A 214 6.30 11.55 -1.96
N VAL A 215 5.80 12.73 -2.28
CA VAL A 215 4.48 12.92 -2.90
C VAL A 215 4.39 12.20 -4.25
N ILE A 216 5.39 12.37 -5.13
CA ILE A 216 5.43 11.67 -6.42
C ILE A 216 5.56 10.15 -6.22
N GLY A 217 6.36 9.70 -5.25
CA GLY A 217 6.49 8.29 -4.91
C GLY A 217 5.17 7.66 -4.46
N LEU A 218 4.43 8.35 -3.57
CA LEU A 218 3.09 7.93 -3.14
C LEU A 218 2.10 7.92 -4.31
N LEU A 219 2.15 8.91 -5.20
CA LEU A 219 1.30 8.94 -6.40
C LEU A 219 1.59 7.76 -7.33
N PHE A 220 2.86 7.40 -7.54
CA PHE A 220 3.22 6.24 -8.36
C PHE A 220 2.71 4.95 -7.75
N ILE A 221 2.85 4.78 -6.43
CA ILE A 221 2.30 3.62 -5.70
C ILE A 221 0.78 3.59 -5.83
N PHE A 222 0.10 4.72 -5.62
CA PHE A 222 -1.35 4.81 -5.72
C PHE A 222 -1.84 4.47 -7.14
N ILE A 223 -1.26 5.07 -8.18
CA ILE A 223 -1.61 4.80 -9.58
C ILE A 223 -1.33 3.34 -9.96
N SER A 224 -0.27 2.74 -9.41
CA SER A 224 0.06 1.35 -9.72
C SER A 224 -0.91 0.33 -9.12
N LEU A 225 -1.69 0.73 -8.11
CA LEU A 225 -2.56 -0.14 -7.32
C LEU A 225 -4.06 0.20 -7.45
N ALA A 226 -4.40 1.32 -8.08
CA ALA A 226 -5.77 1.76 -8.37
C ALA A 226 -6.30 1.10 -9.65
#